data_AF-A0AAD5S0M0-F1
#
_entry.id   AF-A0AAD5S0M0-F1
#
_cell.length_a   1.000
_cell.length_b   1.000
_cell.length_c   1.000
_cell.angle_alpha   90.00
_cell.angle_beta   90.00
_cell.angle_gamma   90.00
#
_symmetry.space_group_name_H-M   'P 1'
#
loop_
_entity.id
_entity.type
_entity.pdbx_description
1 polymer ?
#
loop_
_entity_poly.entity_id
_entity_poly.type
_entity_poly.pdbx_seq_one_letter_code
_entity_poly.pdbx_strand_id
1 'polypeptide(L)'
;EKWWDGYSLATVAAVANIFQFSYRPNKPAQQWVLIVLVIFGAVLYATIVGTISSFAFGLDASGRLYKQKLDEVTDYLRWKNVKEETQKKVLQYYEVKYRGKFFEEEEILGQMNDALRMEIAVHNCSGLINKVPFLRREERDGRDDIFLGRIASALHSNYYVKGDVICSQGESGDAMFFILYGSVIIIRDGKPVATIGPPNFFG
;
A
#
# COMPACT_ATOMS: atom_id res chain seq x y z
N GLU A 1 -45.06 35.66 14.54
CA GLU A 1 -43.92 34.86 15.04
C GLU A 1 -44.30 33.49 15.62
N LYS A 2 -45.35 33.35 16.44
CA LYS A 2 -45.75 32.09 17.14
C LYS A 2 -45.90 30.78 16.35
N TRP A 3 -45.99 30.84 15.02
CA TRP A 3 -46.20 29.70 14.14
C TRP A 3 -44.89 28.98 13.85
N TRP A 4 -43.79 29.74 13.70
CA TRP A 4 -42.44 29.18 13.57
C TRP A 4 -42.01 28.40 14.81
N ASP A 5 -42.40 28.84 16.01
CA ASP A 5 -42.11 28.13 17.27
C ASP A 5 -42.84 26.77 17.33
N GLY A 6 -44.09 26.71 16.83
CA GLY A 6 -44.83 25.46 16.74
C GLY A 6 -44.23 24.49 15.72
N TYR A 7 -43.80 25.00 14.56
CA TYR A 7 -43.14 24.18 13.53
C TYR A 7 -41.78 23.67 13.98
N SER A 8 -40.96 24.50 14.63
CA SER A 8 -39.63 24.09 15.13
C SER A 8 -39.75 23.09 16.27
N LEU A 9 -40.71 23.25 17.18
CA LEU A 9 -40.98 22.27 18.23
C LEU A 9 -41.46 20.94 17.65
N ALA A 10 -42.31 20.98 16.61
CA ALA A 10 -42.79 19.78 15.93
C ALA A 10 -41.67 19.06 15.17
N THR A 11 -40.73 19.77 14.52
CA THR A 11 -39.59 19.14 13.85
C THR A 11 -38.60 18.57 14.85
N VAL A 12 -38.28 19.28 15.94
CA VAL A 12 -37.45 18.75 17.04
C VAL A 12 -38.09 17.51 17.67
N ALA A 13 -39.39 17.53 17.90
CA ALA A 13 -40.13 16.37 18.42
C ALA A 13 -40.12 15.20 17.41
N ALA A 14 -40.25 15.44 16.11
CA ALA A 14 -40.15 14.41 15.09
C ALA A 14 -38.77 13.76 15.07
N VAL A 15 -37.69 14.56 15.13
CA VAL A 15 -36.31 14.06 15.20
C VAL A 15 -36.05 13.32 16.51
N ALA A 16 -36.55 13.81 17.64
CA ALA A 16 -36.41 13.13 18.94
C ALA A 16 -37.18 11.79 19.00
N ASN A 17 -38.31 11.70 18.30
CA ASN A 17 -39.12 10.48 18.24
C ASN A 17 -38.55 9.41 17.31
N ILE A 18 -37.69 9.76 16.35
CA ILE A 18 -36.89 8.78 15.59
C ILE A 18 -36.05 7.91 16.54
N PHE A 19 -35.65 8.47 17.69
CA PHE A 19 -34.87 7.78 18.74
C PHE A 19 -35.70 7.51 20.02
N GLN A 20 -37.04 7.54 19.94
CA GLN A 20 -37.99 7.25 21.02
C GLN A 20 -37.85 8.07 22.31
N PHE A 21 -37.39 9.33 22.26
CA PHE A 21 -37.05 10.04 23.50
C PHE A 21 -38.23 10.63 24.29
N SER A 22 -39.38 10.97 23.68
CA SER A 22 -40.34 11.85 24.39
C SER A 22 -41.85 11.70 24.12
N TYR A 23 -42.33 11.16 23.00
CA TYR A 23 -43.78 11.21 22.69
C TYR A 23 -44.49 9.87 22.83
N ARG A 24 -45.49 9.80 23.72
CA ARG A 24 -46.41 8.66 23.88
C ARG A 24 -47.79 9.02 23.33
N PRO A 25 -48.14 8.61 22.10
CA PRO A 25 -49.44 8.92 21.52
C PRO A 25 -50.59 8.11 22.16
N ASN A 26 -51.63 8.82 22.59
CA ASN A 26 -52.82 8.23 23.22
C ASN A 26 -53.93 7.87 22.20
N LYS A 27 -53.89 8.43 20.98
CA LYS A 27 -54.87 8.15 19.92
C LYS A 27 -54.36 7.07 18.97
N PRO A 28 -55.21 6.13 18.50
CA PRO A 28 -54.77 5.02 17.64
C PRO A 28 -54.17 5.50 16.30
N ALA A 29 -54.70 6.59 15.72
CA ALA A 29 -54.15 7.17 14.49
C ALA A 29 -52.72 7.72 14.68
N GLN A 30 -52.41 8.28 15.85
CA GLN A 30 -51.08 8.82 16.15
C GLN A 30 -50.05 7.71 16.40
N GLN A 31 -50.49 6.56 16.93
CA GLN A 31 -49.64 5.37 17.11
C GLN A 31 -49.17 4.81 15.77
N TRP A 32 -50.06 4.69 14.78
CA TRP A 32 -49.68 4.23 13.44
C TRP A 32 -48.67 5.14 12.75
N VAL A 33 -48.86 6.47 12.83
CA VAL A 33 -47.91 7.44 12.28
C VAL A 33 -46.55 7.32 12.97
N LEU A 34 -46.53 7.12 14.30
CA LEU A 34 -45.30 6.91 15.04
C LEU A 34 -44.55 5.64 14.61
N ILE A 35 -45.26 4.52 14.42
CA ILE A 35 -44.66 3.25 13.96
C ILE A 35 -43.99 3.45 12.60
N VAL A 36 -44.68 4.09 11.64
CA VAL A 36 -44.12 4.37 10.30
C VAL A 36 -42.90 5.27 10.40
N LEU A 37 -42.96 6.34 11.21
CA LEU A 37 -41.85 7.26 11.39
C LEU A 37 -40.63 6.59 12.03
N VAL A 38 -40.85 5.72 13.02
CA VAL A 38 -39.78 4.95 13.67
C VAL A 38 -39.12 3.98 12.70
N ILE A 39 -39.90 3.25 11.89
CA ILE A 39 -39.36 2.36 10.86
C ILE A 39 -38.53 3.15 9.84
N PHE A 40 -39.06 4.27 9.34
CA PHE A 40 -38.35 5.13 8.40
C PHE A 40 -37.04 5.66 9.00
N GLY A 41 -37.08 6.14 10.25
CA GLY A 41 -35.92 6.61 10.98
C GLY A 41 -34.87 5.52 11.19
N ALA A 42 -35.28 4.30 11.50
CA ALA A 42 -34.38 3.16 11.65
C ALA A 42 -33.67 2.79 10.33
N VAL A 43 -34.41 2.81 9.22
CA VAL A 43 -33.82 2.58 7.87
C VAL A 43 -32.83 3.68 7.53
N LEU A 44 -33.18 4.95 7.77
CA LEU A 44 -32.30 6.10 7.50
C LEU A 44 -31.03 6.05 8.36
N TYR A 45 -31.15 5.68 9.64
CA TYR A 45 -30.01 5.47 10.52
C TYR A 45 -29.11 4.33 10.02
N ALA A 46 -29.69 3.18 9.65
CA ALA A 46 -28.95 2.04 9.14
C ALA A 46 -28.21 2.37 7.84
N THR A 47 -28.82 3.13 6.91
CA THR A 47 -28.17 3.53 5.67
C THR A 47 -27.04 4.52 5.92
N ILE A 48 -27.21 5.52 6.81
CA ILE A 48 -26.13 6.45 7.18
C ILE A 48 -24.95 5.71 7.80
N VAL A 49 -25.19 4.81 8.76
CA VAL A 49 -24.11 4.03 9.38
C VAL A 49 -23.44 3.12 8.35
N GLY A 50 -24.21 2.51 7.45
CA GLY A 50 -23.70 1.67 6.38
C GLY A 50 -22.82 2.43 5.38
N THR A 51 -23.22 3.64 4.98
CA THR A 51 -22.44 4.47 4.05
C THR A 51 -21.17 5.00 4.71
N ILE A 52 -21.22 5.45 5.97
CA ILE A 52 -20.04 5.88 6.73
C ILE A 52 -19.05 4.72 6.86
N SER A 53 -19.53 3.53 7.20
CA SER A 53 -18.69 2.32 7.32
C SER A 53 -18.05 1.96 5.98
N SER A 54 -18.84 1.95 4.90
CA SER A 54 -18.35 1.65 3.55
C SER A 54 -17.30 2.66 3.08
N PHE A 55 -17.53 3.95 3.36
CA PHE A 55 -16.57 5.01 3.08
C PHE A 55 -15.26 4.82 3.88
N ALA A 56 -15.36 4.53 5.19
CA ALA A 56 -14.21 4.26 6.02
C ALA A 56 -13.38 3.06 5.51
N PHE A 57 -14.02 1.99 5.05
CA PHE A 57 -13.32 0.86 4.43
C PHE A 57 -12.71 1.20 3.06
N GLY A 58 -13.22 2.20 2.35
CA GLY A 58 -12.71 2.66 1.06
C GLY A 58 -11.46 3.54 1.16
N LEU A 59 -11.21 4.20 2.30
CA LEU A 59 -10.10 5.15 2.46
C LEU A 59 -8.70 4.52 2.39
N ASP A 60 -8.54 3.26 2.84
CA ASP A 60 -7.24 2.60 2.86
C ASP A 60 -7.33 1.11 2.47
N ALA A 61 -7.74 0.87 1.22
CA ALA A 61 -7.75 -0.48 0.66
C ALA A 61 -6.32 -1.07 0.60
N SER A 62 -5.32 -0.30 0.17
CA SER A 62 -3.93 -0.77 0.02
C SER A 62 -3.26 -1.10 1.36
N GLY A 63 -3.51 -0.30 2.40
CA GLY A 63 -2.96 -0.54 3.73
C GLY A 63 -3.65 -1.71 4.42
N ARG A 64 -4.95 -1.93 4.17
CA ARG A 64 -5.63 -3.15 4.61
C ARG A 64 -5.04 -4.40 3.96
N LEU A 65 -4.81 -4.37 2.64
CA LEU A 65 -4.15 -5.47 1.93
C LEU A 65 -2.73 -5.74 2.47
N TYR A 66 -1.97 -4.68 2.76
CA TYR A 66 -0.65 -4.81 3.39
C TYR A 66 -0.72 -5.49 4.76
N LYS A 67 -1.64 -5.06 5.64
CA LYS A 67 -1.84 -5.70 6.95
C LYS A 67 -2.23 -7.16 6.81
N GLN A 68 -3.19 -7.45 5.93
CA GLN A 68 -3.61 -8.83 5.64
C GLN A 68 -2.43 -9.69 5.17
N LYS A 69 -1.55 -9.16 4.31
CA LYS A 69 -0.38 -9.89 3.84
C LYS A 69 0.64 -10.13 4.97
N LEU A 70 0.85 -9.15 5.84
CA LEU A 70 1.71 -9.32 7.01
C LEU A 70 1.18 -10.37 7.99
N ASP A 71 -0.14 -10.40 8.22
CA ASP A 71 -0.77 -11.39 9.08
C ASP A 71 -0.57 -12.80 8.52
N GLU A 72 -0.81 -12.99 7.21
CA GLU A 72 -0.56 -14.26 6.51
C GLU A 72 0.89 -14.74 6.66
N VAL A 73 1.86 -13.86 6.44
CA VAL A 73 3.28 -14.16 6.60
C VAL A 73 3.62 -14.51 8.05
N THR A 74 3.06 -13.76 9.00
CA THR A 74 3.29 -13.99 10.43
C THR A 74 2.77 -15.36 10.85
N ASP A 75 1.56 -15.72 10.42
CA ASP A 75 0.96 -17.01 10.72
C ASP A 75 1.74 -18.16 10.09
N TYR A 76 2.22 -18.00 8.86
CA TYR A 76 3.11 -18.98 8.22
C TYR A 76 4.40 -19.22 9.03
N LEU A 77 5.05 -18.15 9.48
CA LEU A 77 6.30 -18.24 10.24
C LEU A 77 6.09 -18.87 11.63
N ARG A 78 4.97 -18.57 12.28
CA ARG A 78 4.57 -19.20 13.55
C ARG A 78 4.28 -20.68 13.36
N TRP A 79 3.54 -21.05 12.31
CA TRP A 79 3.26 -22.44 11.98
C TRP A 79 4.53 -23.25 11.72
N LYS A 80 5.52 -22.64 11.07
CA LYS A 80 6.86 -23.24 10.86
C LYS A 80 7.78 -23.18 12.09
N ASN A 81 7.34 -22.61 13.21
CA ASN A 81 8.12 -22.43 14.42
C ASN A 81 9.48 -21.76 14.17
N VAL A 82 9.50 -20.75 13.29
CA VAL A 82 10.69 -19.97 12.96
C VAL A 82 11.12 -19.15 14.18
N LYS A 83 12.43 -19.04 14.44
CA LYS A 83 12.98 -18.24 15.55
C LYS A 83 12.50 -16.79 15.48
N GLU A 84 12.19 -16.19 16.63
CA GLU A 84 11.64 -14.83 16.73
C GLU A 84 12.52 -13.77 16.04
N GLU A 85 13.84 -13.93 16.09
CA GLU A 85 14.79 -13.05 15.40
C GLU A 85 14.58 -13.06 13.88
N THR A 86 14.45 -14.24 13.29
CA THR A 86 14.18 -14.39 11.85
C THR A 86 12.78 -13.89 11.50
N GLN A 87 11.80 -14.05 12.39
CA GLN A 87 10.46 -13.49 12.18
C GLN A 87 10.50 -11.97 12.06
N LYS A 88 11.15 -11.29 13.02
CA LYS A 88 11.32 -9.83 12.99
C LYS A 88 12.03 -9.37 11.72
N LYS A 89 13.06 -10.11 11.30
CA LYS A 89 13.82 -9.84 10.08
C LYS A 89 12.95 -9.93 8.82
N VAL A 90 12.10 -10.95 8.71
CA VAL A 90 11.15 -11.09 7.59
C VAL A 90 10.12 -9.97 7.60
N LEU A 91 9.56 -9.61 8.75
CA LEU A 91 8.61 -8.49 8.83
C LEU A 91 9.25 -7.17 8.41
N GLN A 92 10.50 -6.91 8.82
CA GLN A 92 11.27 -5.75 8.38
C GLN A 92 11.51 -5.75 6.86
N TYR A 93 11.74 -6.92 6.25
CA TYR A 93 11.87 -7.03 4.80
C TYR A 93 10.60 -6.59 4.08
N TYR A 94 9.43 -7.06 4.52
CA TYR A 94 8.14 -6.67 3.95
C TYR A 94 7.87 -5.17 4.14
N GLU A 95 8.25 -4.60 5.28
CA GLU A 95 8.14 -3.16 5.53
C GLU A 95 8.99 -2.33 4.55
N VAL A 96 10.25 -2.73 4.33
CA VAL A 96 11.15 -2.06 3.37
C VAL A 96 10.65 -2.20 1.93
N LYS A 97 10.15 -3.39 1.56
CA LYS A 97 9.65 -3.69 0.21
C LYS A 97 8.38 -2.89 -0.15
N TYR A 98 7.39 -2.91 0.73
CA TYR A 98 6.05 -2.37 0.45
C TYR A 98 5.80 -0.98 1.04
N ARG A 99 6.62 -0.50 1.98
CA ARG A 99 6.47 0.83 2.63
C ARG A 99 5.04 1.09 3.14
N GLY A 100 4.40 0.06 3.69
CA GLY A 100 3.04 0.13 4.22
C GLY A 100 1.90 0.03 3.19
N LYS A 101 2.21 -0.15 1.90
CA LYS A 101 1.20 -0.34 0.84
C LYS A 101 1.56 -1.53 -0.03
N PHE A 102 0.68 -2.53 -0.06
CA PHE A 102 0.88 -3.71 -0.88
C PHE A 102 0.19 -3.53 -2.24
N PHE A 103 0.93 -3.85 -3.30
CA PHE A 103 0.43 -3.88 -4.67
C PHE A 103 0.90 -5.19 -5.33
N GLU A 104 0.00 -5.82 -6.07
CA GLU A 104 0.33 -6.97 -6.91
C GLU A 104 0.87 -6.47 -8.25
N GLU A 105 2.15 -6.09 -8.24
CA GLU A 105 2.80 -5.39 -9.35
C GLU A 105 2.73 -6.19 -10.66
N GLU A 106 2.88 -7.52 -10.61
CA GLU A 106 2.78 -8.38 -11.79
C GLU A 106 1.39 -8.36 -12.42
N GLU A 107 0.32 -8.35 -11.63
CA GLU A 107 -1.05 -8.27 -12.15
C GLU A 107 -1.33 -6.89 -12.73
N ILE A 108 -0.93 -5.82 -12.02
CA ILE A 108 -1.11 -4.43 -12.47
C ILE A 108 -0.39 -4.19 -13.80
N LEU A 109 0.88 -4.62 -13.90
CA LEU A 109 1.64 -4.50 -15.13
C LEU A 109 1.08 -5.43 -16.22
N GLY A 110 0.62 -6.62 -15.88
CA GLY A 110 0.04 -7.60 -16.82
C GLY A 110 -1.25 -7.12 -17.50
N GLN A 111 -2.00 -6.21 -16.89
CA GLN A 111 -3.18 -5.58 -17.49
C GLN A 111 -2.83 -4.50 -18.53
N MET A 112 -1.57 -4.07 -18.59
CA MET A 112 -1.10 -3.02 -19.50
C MET A 112 -0.53 -3.59 -20.80
N ASN A 113 -0.55 -2.80 -21.86
CA ASN A 113 0.16 -3.14 -23.10
C ASN A 113 1.69 -3.00 -22.93
N ASP A 114 2.44 -3.59 -23.85
CA ASP A 114 3.92 -3.62 -23.80
C ASP A 114 4.53 -2.22 -23.78
N ALA A 115 3.92 -1.27 -24.51
CA ALA A 115 4.39 0.11 -24.58
C ALA A 115 4.32 0.82 -23.21
N LEU A 116 3.19 0.70 -22.50
CA LEU A 116 3.00 1.29 -21.17
C LEU A 116 3.92 0.63 -20.12
N ARG A 117 4.07 -0.70 -20.18
CA ARG A 117 5.02 -1.41 -19.31
C ARG A 117 6.45 -0.92 -19.49
N MET A 118 6.86 -0.75 -20.75
CA MET A 118 8.18 -0.22 -21.10
C MET A 118 8.36 1.21 -20.58
N GLU A 119 7.36 2.07 -20.75
CA GLU A 119 7.41 3.46 -20.29
C GLU A 119 7.55 3.55 -18.76
N ILE A 120 6.79 2.74 -18.01
CA ILE A 120 6.90 2.66 -16.54
C ILE A 120 8.29 2.14 -16.13
N ALA A 121 8.78 1.08 -16.78
CA ALA A 121 10.10 0.53 -16.47
C ALA A 121 11.21 1.56 -16.70
N VAL A 122 11.17 2.28 -17.82
CA VAL A 122 12.12 3.36 -18.15
C VAL A 122 12.00 4.48 -17.13
N HIS A 123 10.78 4.89 -16.75
CA HIS A 123 10.58 5.93 -15.73
C HIS A 123 11.23 5.54 -14.39
N ASN A 124 11.00 4.32 -13.92
CA ASN A 124 11.55 3.81 -12.67
C ASN A 124 13.09 3.71 -12.69
N CYS A 125 13.66 3.30 -13.83
CA CYS A 125 15.09 3.08 -13.96
C CYS A 125 15.88 4.30 -14.45
N SER A 126 15.22 5.32 -15.00
CA SER A 126 15.88 6.49 -15.60
C SER A 126 16.79 7.23 -14.61
N GLY A 127 16.34 7.37 -13.36
CA GLY A 127 17.14 7.98 -12.30
C GLY A 127 18.41 7.20 -11.96
N LEU A 128 18.40 5.88 -12.15
CA LEU A 128 19.55 5.01 -11.95
C LEU A 128 20.49 5.05 -13.16
N ILE A 129 19.96 4.86 -14.36
CA ILE A 129 20.72 4.82 -15.62
C ILE A 129 21.51 6.12 -15.82
N ASN A 130 20.91 7.27 -15.50
CA ASN A 130 21.58 8.57 -15.60
C ASN A 130 22.74 8.74 -14.61
N LYS A 131 22.71 8.04 -13.48
CA LYS A 131 23.74 8.10 -12.44
C LYS A 131 24.91 7.17 -12.71
N VAL A 132 24.69 6.07 -13.43
CA VAL A 132 25.71 5.06 -13.71
C VAL A 132 26.36 5.35 -15.07
N PRO A 133 27.64 5.78 -15.12
CA PRO A 133 28.25 6.29 -16.34
C PRO A 133 28.25 5.30 -17.51
N PHE A 134 28.49 4.01 -17.27
CA PHE A 134 28.57 3.02 -18.34
C PHE A 134 27.21 2.55 -18.88
N LEU A 135 26.11 2.80 -18.15
CA LEU A 135 24.75 2.54 -18.64
C LEU A 135 24.25 3.70 -19.51
N ARG A 136 24.98 4.82 -19.57
CA ARG A 136 24.64 5.93 -20.45
C ARG A 136 25.14 5.64 -21.86
N ARG A 137 24.24 5.82 -22.81
CA ARG A 137 24.57 5.73 -24.22
C ARG A 137 25.11 7.08 -24.71
N GLU A 138 26.24 7.05 -25.41
CA GLU A 138 26.86 8.23 -26.01
C GLU A 138 26.60 8.34 -27.53
N GLU A 139 26.11 7.26 -28.14
CA GLU A 139 25.81 7.17 -29.57
C GLU A 139 24.53 7.93 -29.94
N ARG A 140 24.63 8.95 -30.80
CA ARG A 140 23.50 9.81 -31.22
C ARG A 140 22.78 9.32 -32.48
N ASP A 141 22.42 8.05 -32.53
CA ASP A 141 21.75 7.45 -33.70
C ASP A 141 20.21 7.39 -33.57
N GLY A 142 19.65 8.02 -32.53
CA GLY A 142 18.21 8.08 -32.29
C GLY A 142 17.60 6.79 -31.71
N ARG A 143 18.41 5.82 -31.27
CA ARG A 143 17.94 4.53 -30.70
C ARG A 143 17.99 4.47 -29.17
N ASP A 144 18.08 5.62 -28.51
CA ASP A 144 18.25 5.70 -27.05
C ASP A 144 17.05 5.12 -26.30
N ASP A 145 15.84 5.37 -26.77
CA ASP A 145 14.62 4.86 -26.14
C ASP A 145 14.56 3.33 -26.14
N ILE A 146 15.00 2.69 -27.24
CA ILE A 146 15.05 1.23 -27.37
C ILE A 146 16.09 0.65 -26.41
N PHE A 147 17.26 1.31 -26.30
CA PHE A 147 18.33 0.88 -25.41
C PHE A 147 17.94 1.02 -23.93
N LEU A 148 17.38 2.17 -23.55
CA LEU A 148 16.85 2.41 -22.20
C LEU A 148 15.76 1.42 -21.86
N GLY A 149 14.85 1.15 -22.81
CA GLY A 149 13.83 0.12 -22.67
C GLY A 149 14.44 -1.24 -22.35
N ARG A 150 15.42 -1.70 -23.13
CA ARG A 150 16.09 -2.99 -22.90
C ARG A 150 16.77 -3.08 -21.54
N ILE A 151 17.46 -2.03 -21.11
CA ILE A 151 18.09 -1.99 -19.77
C ILE A 151 17.01 -2.03 -18.69
N ALA A 152 15.98 -1.20 -18.82
CA ALA A 152 14.90 -1.12 -17.85
C ALA A 152 14.16 -2.46 -17.68
N SER A 153 13.94 -3.20 -18.77
CA SER A 153 13.34 -4.55 -18.71
C SER A 153 14.26 -5.61 -18.09
N ALA A 154 15.57 -5.42 -18.13
CA ALA A 154 16.54 -6.35 -17.54
C ALA A 154 16.82 -6.06 -16.06
N LEU A 155 16.42 -4.89 -15.56
CA LEU A 155 16.60 -4.51 -14.17
C LEU A 155 15.46 -5.07 -13.30
N HIS A 156 15.83 -5.74 -12.23
CA HIS A 156 14.89 -6.26 -11.23
C HIS A 156 15.12 -5.58 -9.87
N SER A 157 14.04 -5.12 -9.25
CA SER A 157 14.07 -4.48 -7.93
C SER A 157 14.28 -5.53 -6.83
N ASN A 158 15.42 -5.45 -6.14
CA ASN A 158 15.73 -6.29 -4.99
C ASN A 158 15.80 -5.45 -3.71
N TYR A 159 15.33 -6.02 -2.61
CA TYR A 159 15.28 -5.39 -1.30
C TYR A 159 16.05 -6.23 -0.30
N TYR A 160 16.81 -5.58 0.57
CA TYR A 160 17.61 -6.24 1.59
C TYR A 160 17.43 -5.51 2.90
N VAL A 161 17.49 -6.24 4.01
CA VAL A 161 17.49 -5.68 5.36
C VAL A 161 18.90 -5.67 5.93
N LYS A 162 19.09 -4.90 7.01
CA LYS A 162 20.39 -4.81 7.67
C LYS A 162 20.85 -6.20 8.12
N GLY A 163 22.07 -6.56 7.76
CA GLY A 163 22.68 -7.86 8.09
C GLY A 163 22.37 -8.98 7.09
N ASP A 164 21.69 -8.68 5.97
CA ASP A 164 21.68 -9.60 4.83
C ASP A 164 23.04 -9.62 4.14
N VAL A 165 23.47 -10.82 3.75
CA VAL A 165 24.63 -11.05 2.89
C VAL A 165 24.10 -11.13 1.45
N ILE A 166 24.52 -10.19 0.60
CA ILE A 166 24.06 -10.12 -0.79
C ILE A 166 24.87 -11.06 -1.68
N CYS A 167 26.20 -11.00 -1.57
CA CYS A 167 27.12 -11.88 -2.29
C CYS A 167 28.15 -12.45 -1.31
N SER A 168 28.50 -13.72 -1.46
CA SER A 168 29.53 -14.38 -0.66
C SER A 168 30.83 -14.54 -1.45
N GLN A 169 31.98 -14.34 -0.79
CA GLN A 169 33.27 -14.55 -1.41
C GLN A 169 33.45 -16.02 -1.82
N GLY A 170 33.73 -16.26 -3.11
CA GLY A 170 33.90 -17.61 -3.67
C GLY A 170 32.64 -18.21 -4.28
N GLU A 171 31.51 -17.51 -4.20
CA GLU A 171 30.29 -17.86 -4.94
C GLU A 171 30.38 -17.33 -6.38
N SER A 172 29.83 -18.07 -7.35
CA SER A 172 29.73 -17.60 -8.74
C SER A 172 28.78 -16.40 -8.81
N GLY A 173 29.27 -15.28 -9.36
CA GLY A 173 28.46 -14.09 -9.57
C GLY A 173 27.73 -14.14 -10.91
N ASP A 174 26.41 -14.35 -10.87
CA ASP A 174 25.56 -14.38 -12.07
C ASP A 174 24.84 -13.05 -12.34
N ALA A 175 24.97 -12.07 -11.45
CA ALA A 175 24.26 -10.80 -11.52
C ALA A 175 25.10 -9.63 -11.04
N MET A 176 24.80 -8.45 -11.59
CA MET A 176 25.32 -7.16 -11.14
C MET A 176 24.23 -6.38 -10.41
N PHE A 177 24.62 -5.68 -9.34
CA PHE A 177 23.73 -4.91 -8.50
C PHE A 177 24.06 -3.42 -8.56
N PHE A 178 23.01 -2.61 -8.64
CA PHE A 178 23.10 -1.16 -8.60
C PHE A 178 22.44 -0.62 -7.34
N ILE A 179 23.15 0.22 -6.58
CA ILE A 179 22.63 0.73 -5.31
C ILE A 179 21.77 1.97 -5.57
N LEU A 180 20.45 1.80 -5.44
CA LEU A 180 19.50 2.90 -5.56
C LEU A 180 19.37 3.70 -4.24
N TYR A 181 19.25 2.99 -3.11
CA TYR A 181 19.13 3.55 -1.76
C TYR A 181 19.86 2.68 -0.75
N GLY A 182 20.38 3.30 0.32
CA GLY A 182 21.07 2.60 1.41
C GLY A 182 22.59 2.52 1.21
N SER A 183 23.24 1.61 1.93
CA SER A 183 24.66 1.35 1.79
C SER A 183 24.97 -0.13 2.04
N VAL A 184 26.00 -0.63 1.37
CA VAL A 184 26.49 -2.00 1.48
C VAL A 184 27.92 -1.97 2.00
N ILE A 185 28.25 -2.89 2.91
CA ILE A 185 29.60 -3.03 3.44
C ILE A 185 30.24 -4.23 2.75
N ILE A 186 31.38 -4.00 2.11
CA ILE A 186 32.20 -5.04 1.51
C ILE A 186 33.12 -5.58 2.60
N ILE A 187 32.99 -6.87 2.90
CA ILE A 187 33.80 -7.58 3.89
C ILE A 187 34.70 -8.56 3.15
N ARG A 188 36.00 -8.52 3.46
CA ARG A 188 37.00 -9.46 2.94
C ARG A 188 37.77 -10.03 4.11
N ASP A 189 37.91 -11.36 4.16
CA ASP A 189 38.64 -12.06 5.23
C ASP A 189 38.18 -11.64 6.65
N GLY A 190 36.86 -11.42 6.82
CA GLY A 190 36.26 -11.00 8.08
C GLY A 190 36.46 -9.53 8.46
N LYS A 191 37.09 -8.71 7.62
CA LYS A 191 37.32 -7.29 7.85
C LYS A 191 36.54 -6.41 6.88
N PRO A 192 35.89 -5.33 7.35
CA PRO A 192 35.23 -4.38 6.46
C PRO A 192 36.30 -3.61 5.66
N VAL A 193 36.23 -3.72 4.33
CA VAL A 193 37.18 -3.07 3.41
C VAL A 193 36.63 -1.74 2.92
N ALA A 194 35.36 -1.69 2.57
CA ALA A 194 34.72 -0.49 2.04
C ALA A 194 33.22 -0.47 2.35
N THR A 195 32.67 0.73 2.45
CA THR A 195 31.22 0.96 2.48
C THR A 195 30.85 1.72 1.22
N ILE A 196 29.99 1.12 0.39
CA ILE A 196 29.53 1.70 -0.86
C ILE A 196 28.06 2.12 -0.74
N GLY A 197 27.73 3.27 -1.31
CA GLY A 197 26.36 3.78 -1.44
C GLY A 197 26.09 4.28 -2.85
N PRO A 198 24.90 4.82 -3.15
CA PRO A 198 24.58 5.38 -4.46
C PRO A 198 25.61 6.46 -4.88
N PRO A 199 26.04 6.53 -6.14
CA PRO A 199 25.58 5.77 -7.31
C PRO A 199 26.44 4.53 -7.64
N ASN A 200 27.08 3.93 -6.64
CA ASN A 200 27.98 2.79 -6.88
C ASN A 200 27.22 1.51 -7.22
N PHE A 201 27.94 0.57 -7.85
CA PHE A 201 27.48 -0.75 -8.23
C PHE A 201 28.50 -1.81 -7.78
N PHE A 202 28.09 -3.08 -7.72
CA PHE A 202 28.94 -4.22 -7.37
C PHE A 202 28.39 -5.50 -8.03
N GLY A 203 29.23 -6.51 -8.17
CA GLY A 203 28.94 -7.77 -8.88
C GLY A 203 30.22 -8.43 -9.31
#